data_AF-A0AAE1CYQ6-F1
#
_entry.id   AF-A0AAE1CYQ6-F1
#
_cell.length_a   1.000
_cell.length_b   1.000
_cell.length_c   1.000
_cell.angle_alpha   90.00
_cell.angle_beta   90.00
_cell.angle_gamma   90.00
#
_symmetry.space_group_name_H-M   'P 1'
#
loop_
_entity.id
_entity.type
_entity.pdbx_description
1 polymer ?
#
loop_
_entity_poly.entity_id
_entity_poly.type
_entity_poly.pdbx_seq_one_letter_code
_entity_poly.pdbx_strand_id
1 'polypeptide(L)'
;MVQDDAVPEFYPDWATERRVSIFGMICCAALIFISFFIFVPISILMETTGGYCLLYADTYGYGASSICRFTISCSVILLIICVLRLGIYAYKFFNLKENYFINALASWFSLYGVHIVVVIVDTILLLLLLVTACLVSAGTSHLCNSMFGNRNKCFFNNFGVILPDEMVNQSFKKALAIAEGAVWLLFVLWLLVVIFEVVVAYKKKTYKPLLERIRQPIRRSK
;
A
#
# COMPACT_ATOMS: atom_id res chain seq x y z
N MET A 1 18.93 -28.98 -32.62
CA MET A 1 17.95 -29.51 -31.65
C MET A 1 18.16 -28.72 -30.38
N VAL A 2 17.30 -27.73 -30.13
CA VAL A 2 17.32 -26.95 -28.90
C VAL A 2 16.75 -27.86 -27.83
N GLN A 3 17.57 -28.14 -26.83
CA GLN A 3 17.23 -28.97 -25.70
C GLN A 3 16.14 -28.21 -24.92
N ASP A 4 14.91 -28.74 -24.92
CA ASP A 4 13.85 -28.28 -24.04
C ASP A 4 14.32 -28.47 -22.60
N ASP A 5 14.82 -27.39 -22.00
CA ASP A 5 15.05 -27.32 -20.57
C ASP A 5 13.67 -27.45 -19.89
N ALA A 6 13.34 -28.69 -19.52
CA ALA A 6 12.12 -29.02 -18.81
C ALA A 6 11.97 -28.10 -17.59
N VAL A 7 10.99 -27.20 -17.68
CA VAL A 7 10.56 -26.35 -16.57
C VAL A 7 10.21 -27.30 -15.42
N PRO A 8 10.89 -27.23 -14.26
CA PRO A 8 10.61 -28.16 -13.18
C PRO A 8 9.14 -28.03 -12.77
N GLU A 9 8.44 -29.15 -12.92
CA GLU A 9 7.02 -29.36 -12.62
C GLU A 9 6.82 -29.25 -11.10
N PHE A 10 6.85 -28.01 -10.59
CA PHE A 10 6.83 -27.70 -9.17
C PHE A 10 5.67 -26.76 -8.82
N TYR A 11 4.57 -26.85 -9.57
CA TYR A 11 3.33 -26.23 -9.16
C TYR A 11 2.48 -27.24 -8.39
N PRO A 12 2.07 -26.93 -7.16
CA PRO A 12 0.92 -27.62 -6.61
C PRO A 12 -0.31 -27.28 -7.46
N ASP A 13 -1.16 -28.25 -7.77
CA ASP A 13 -2.32 -28.14 -8.69
C ASP A 13 -3.26 -26.93 -8.42
N TRP A 14 -3.23 -26.38 -7.21
CA TRP A 14 -4.03 -25.21 -6.84
C TRP A 14 -3.45 -23.85 -7.26
N ALA A 15 -2.16 -23.77 -7.64
CA ALA A 15 -1.43 -22.53 -7.91
C ALA A 15 -1.14 -22.31 -9.40
N THR A 16 -2.09 -22.61 -10.30
CA THR A 16 -1.97 -22.26 -11.71
C THR A 16 -1.69 -20.76 -11.89
N GLU A 17 -0.77 -20.39 -12.79
CA GLU A 17 -0.35 -18.98 -13.03
C GLU A 17 -1.54 -18.03 -13.25
N ARG A 18 -2.60 -18.56 -13.87
CA ARG A 18 -3.87 -17.86 -14.09
C ARG A 18 -4.59 -17.50 -12.77
N ARG A 19 -4.63 -18.41 -11.80
CA ARG A 19 -5.29 -18.17 -10.49
C ARG A 19 -4.52 -17.13 -9.67
N VAL A 20 -3.20 -17.22 -9.68
CA VAL A 20 -2.32 -16.26 -9.00
C VAL A 20 -2.49 -14.85 -9.61
N SER A 21 -2.57 -14.75 -10.93
CA SER A 21 -2.81 -13.47 -11.62
C SER A 21 -4.18 -12.90 -11.31
N ILE A 22 -5.25 -13.73 -11.30
CA ILE A 22 -6.60 -13.29 -10.92
C ILE A 22 -6.62 -12.77 -9.48
N PHE A 23 -6.04 -13.51 -8.54
CA PHE A 23 -5.97 -13.09 -7.14
C PHE A 23 -5.20 -11.76 -7.00
N GLY A 24 -4.04 -11.65 -7.65
CA GLY A 24 -3.25 -10.42 -7.69
C GLY A 24 -4.04 -9.23 -8.24
N MET A 25 -4.80 -9.41 -9.33
CA MET A 25 -5.67 -8.37 -9.88
C MET A 25 -6.75 -7.93 -8.89
N ILE A 26 -7.45 -8.88 -8.25
CA ILE A 26 -8.51 -8.58 -7.27
C ILE A 26 -7.92 -7.81 -6.08
N CYS A 27 -6.79 -8.26 -5.54
CA CYS A 27 -6.12 -7.58 -4.44
C CYS A 27 -5.69 -6.16 -4.83
N CYS A 28 -5.02 -5.98 -5.97
CA CYS A 28 -4.59 -4.64 -6.42
C CYS A 28 -5.79 -3.72 -6.67
N ALA A 29 -6.86 -4.21 -7.28
CA ALA A 29 -8.08 -3.44 -7.50
C ALA A 29 -8.72 -2.99 -6.18
N ALA A 30 -8.79 -3.89 -5.18
CA ALA A 30 -9.30 -3.55 -3.85
C ALA A 30 -8.43 -2.49 -3.18
N LEU A 31 -7.10 -2.65 -3.19
CA LEU A 31 -6.15 -1.71 -2.60
C LEU A 31 -6.22 -0.32 -3.26
N ILE A 32 -6.39 -0.25 -4.59
CA ILE A 32 -6.63 1.01 -5.32
C ILE A 32 -7.91 1.66 -4.81
N PHE A 33 -9.02 0.92 -4.76
CA PHE A 33 -10.30 1.43 -4.31
C PHE A 33 -10.24 1.97 -2.88
N ILE A 34 -9.63 1.23 -1.96
CA ILE A 34 -9.47 1.64 -0.54
C ILE A 34 -8.58 2.87 -0.40
N SER A 35 -7.55 3.01 -1.24
CA SER A 35 -6.64 4.17 -1.20
C SER A 35 -7.38 5.50 -1.39
N PHE A 36 -8.43 5.53 -2.22
CA PHE A 36 -9.29 6.72 -2.38
C PHE A 36 -9.97 7.15 -1.07
N PHE A 37 -10.36 6.20 -0.21
CA PHE A 37 -10.97 6.50 1.09
C PHE A 37 -9.98 7.07 2.12
N ILE A 38 -8.69 7.16 1.80
CA ILE A 38 -7.69 7.81 2.65
C ILE A 38 -7.37 9.19 2.10
N PHE A 39 -6.86 9.26 0.86
CA PHE A 39 -6.34 10.54 0.37
C PHE A 39 -7.46 11.52 0.01
N VAL A 40 -8.64 11.07 -0.48
CA VAL A 40 -9.74 11.98 -0.83
C VAL A 40 -10.27 12.69 0.42
N PRO A 41 -10.67 11.99 1.51
CA PRO A 41 -11.15 12.67 2.70
C PRO A 41 -10.11 13.60 3.33
N ILE A 42 -8.85 13.17 3.42
CA ILE A 42 -7.78 14.00 4.00
C ILE A 42 -7.49 15.23 3.12
N SER A 43 -7.51 15.10 1.80
CA SER A 43 -7.28 16.22 0.89
C SER A 43 -8.41 17.24 0.94
N ILE A 44 -9.67 16.78 0.91
CA ILE A 44 -10.84 17.67 1.04
C ILE A 44 -10.78 18.42 2.37
N LEU A 45 -10.45 17.73 3.46
CA LEU A 45 -10.34 18.38 4.77
C LEU A 45 -9.23 19.44 4.79
N MET A 46 -8.07 19.13 4.23
CA MET A 46 -6.96 20.08 4.13
C MET A 46 -7.35 21.29 3.26
N GLU A 47 -8.11 21.09 2.17
CA GLU A 47 -8.60 22.19 1.33
C GLU A 47 -9.64 23.05 2.06
N THR A 48 -10.59 22.43 2.76
CA THR A 48 -11.63 23.14 3.53
C THR A 48 -11.09 23.92 4.74
N THR A 49 -9.86 23.61 5.18
CA THR A 49 -9.19 24.28 6.29
C THR A 49 -8.02 25.14 5.81
N GLY A 50 -8.09 25.68 4.58
CA GLY A 50 -7.08 26.62 4.09
C GLY A 50 -5.66 26.05 3.94
N GLY A 51 -5.52 24.73 3.84
CA GLY A 51 -4.24 24.02 3.75
C GLY A 51 -3.70 23.50 5.09
N TYR A 52 -4.43 23.69 6.20
CA TYR A 52 -4.05 23.20 7.53
C TYR A 52 -4.40 21.72 7.71
N CYS A 53 -3.77 21.07 8.70
CA CYS A 53 -4.00 19.67 8.99
C CYS A 53 -4.85 19.51 10.26
N LEU A 54 -5.98 18.81 10.12
CA LEU A 54 -6.85 18.49 11.26
C LEU A 54 -6.29 17.35 12.12
N LEU A 55 -5.40 16.50 11.58
CA LEU A 55 -4.73 15.49 12.39
C LEU A 55 -3.85 16.20 13.42
N TYR A 56 -3.96 15.80 14.69
CA TYR A 56 -3.28 16.44 15.82
C TYR A 56 -3.69 17.89 16.10
N ALA A 57 -4.75 18.40 15.49
CA ALA A 57 -5.30 19.70 15.89
C ALA A 57 -5.89 19.64 17.31
N ASP A 58 -5.94 20.80 17.97
CA ASP A 58 -6.44 20.97 19.33
C ASP A 58 -7.22 22.30 19.45
N THR A 59 -7.56 22.70 20.68
CA THR A 59 -8.24 23.98 20.94
C THR A 59 -7.37 25.21 20.68
N TYR A 60 -6.06 25.02 20.56
CA TYR A 60 -5.06 26.09 20.42
C TYR A 60 -4.57 26.25 18.97
N GLY A 61 -4.75 25.25 18.11
CA GLY A 61 -4.32 25.33 16.73
C GLY A 61 -4.50 24.07 15.90
N TYR A 62 -4.13 24.19 14.64
CA TYR A 62 -4.05 23.08 13.70
C TYR A 62 -2.76 22.27 13.87
N GLY A 63 -2.82 20.99 13.50
CA GLY A 63 -1.62 20.15 13.44
C GLY A 63 -0.71 20.52 12.27
N ALA A 64 0.50 19.98 12.29
CA ALA A 64 1.49 20.23 11.24
C ALA A 64 0.99 19.74 9.86
N SER A 65 1.00 20.62 8.86
CA SER A 65 0.58 20.32 7.48
C SER A 65 1.39 19.18 6.84
N SER A 66 2.64 18.98 7.28
CA SER A 66 3.51 17.88 6.86
C SER A 66 2.91 16.51 7.16
N ILE A 67 2.11 16.36 8.22
CA ILE A 67 1.50 15.07 8.61
C ILE A 67 0.43 14.67 7.58
N CYS A 68 -0.51 15.57 7.28
CA CYS A 68 -1.55 15.30 6.28
C CYS A 68 -0.94 15.08 4.89
N ARG A 69 0.05 15.90 4.50
CA ARG A 69 0.77 15.74 3.23
C ARG A 69 1.50 14.40 3.14
N PHE A 70 2.19 14.00 4.20
CA PHE A 70 2.87 12.70 4.26
C PHE A 70 1.90 11.53 4.08
N THR A 71 0.75 11.56 4.77
CA THR A 71 -0.29 10.54 4.64
C THR A 71 -0.84 10.48 3.21
N ILE A 72 -1.16 11.64 2.61
CA ILE A 72 -1.60 11.74 1.22
C ILE A 72 -0.54 11.16 0.27
N SER A 73 0.72 11.58 0.41
CA SER A 73 1.82 11.12 -0.45
C SER A 73 2.00 9.61 -0.37
N CYS A 74 1.97 9.01 0.82
CA CYS A 74 2.08 7.56 0.98
C CYS A 74 0.92 6.82 0.30
N SER A 75 -0.31 7.30 0.46
CA SER A 75 -1.48 6.71 -0.21
C SER A 75 -1.41 6.82 -1.72
N VAL A 76 -0.94 7.94 -2.26
CA VAL A 76 -0.78 8.15 -3.71
C VAL A 76 0.34 7.27 -4.27
N ILE A 77 1.48 7.17 -3.59
CA ILE A 77 2.59 6.28 -3.98
C ILE A 77 2.09 4.83 -4.03
N LEU A 78 1.36 4.38 -3.00
CA LEU A 78 0.79 3.04 -3.00
C LEU A 78 -0.19 2.83 -4.16
N LEU A 79 -1.07 3.80 -4.42
CA LEU A 79 -2.02 3.74 -5.53
C LEU A 79 -1.30 3.56 -6.87
N ILE A 80 -0.24 4.33 -7.13
CA ILE A 80 0.55 4.22 -8.36
C ILE A 80 1.17 2.82 -8.48
N ILE A 81 1.75 2.30 -7.40
CA ILE A 81 2.37 0.97 -7.38
C ILE A 81 1.33 -0.13 -7.62
N CYS A 82 0.15 -0.03 -6.99
CA CYS A 82 -0.96 -0.96 -7.22
C CYS A 82 -1.46 -0.92 -8.67
N VAL A 83 -1.57 0.26 -9.28
CA VAL A 83 -1.99 0.41 -10.69
C VAL A 83 -0.96 -0.23 -11.62
N LEU A 84 0.34 0.00 -11.38
CA LEU A 84 1.40 -0.64 -12.16
C LEU A 84 1.36 -2.16 -12.04
N ARG A 85 1.22 -2.70 -10.81
CA ARG A 85 1.07 -4.14 -10.58
C ARG A 85 -0.17 -4.71 -11.26
N LEU A 86 -1.31 -4.02 -11.18
CA LEU A 86 -2.55 -4.42 -11.84
C LEU A 86 -2.36 -4.50 -13.37
N GLY A 87 -1.69 -3.51 -13.97
CA GLY A 87 -1.38 -3.51 -15.40
C GLY A 87 -0.52 -4.70 -15.81
N ILE A 88 0.46 -5.07 -14.99
CA ILE A 88 1.33 -6.23 -15.24
C ILE A 88 0.56 -7.55 -15.12
N TYR A 89 -0.28 -7.70 -14.09
CA TYR A 89 -1.11 -8.89 -13.94
C TYR A 89 -2.13 -9.03 -15.08
N ALA A 90 -2.75 -7.93 -15.49
CA ALA A 90 -3.67 -7.91 -16.63
C ALA A 90 -2.96 -8.29 -17.93
N TYR A 91 -1.78 -7.70 -18.21
CA TYR A 91 -1.00 -8.02 -19.40
C TYR A 91 -0.64 -9.51 -19.48
N LYS A 92 -0.19 -10.10 -18.37
CA LYS A 92 0.07 -11.54 -18.27
C LYS A 92 -1.17 -12.38 -18.48
N PHE A 93 -2.30 -11.98 -17.90
CA PHE A 93 -3.56 -12.72 -18.03
C PHE A 93 -4.05 -12.78 -19.48
N PHE A 94 -3.86 -11.72 -20.26
CA PHE A 94 -4.29 -11.66 -21.66
C PHE A 94 -3.31 -12.27 -22.66
N ASN A 95 -2.16 -12.80 -22.23
CA ASN A 95 -1.13 -13.38 -23.12
C ASN A 95 -0.79 -12.48 -24.32
N LEU A 96 -0.76 -11.16 -24.10
CA LEU A 96 -0.43 -10.21 -25.16
C LEU A 96 1.03 -10.41 -25.56
N LYS A 97 1.28 -10.60 -26.87
CA LYS A 97 2.59 -10.96 -27.47
C LYS A 97 3.78 -10.19 -26.88
N GLU A 98 4.92 -10.88 -26.84
CA GLU A 98 6.21 -10.51 -26.26
C GLU A 98 6.71 -9.11 -26.67
N ASN A 99 6.28 -8.09 -25.95
CA ASN A 99 6.99 -6.81 -25.95
C ASN A 99 8.17 -6.95 -24.98
N TYR A 100 9.40 -6.89 -25.50
CA TYR A 100 10.63 -7.01 -24.71
C TYR A 100 10.63 -6.10 -23.47
N PHE A 101 10.12 -4.87 -23.60
CA PHE A 101 10.04 -3.91 -22.50
C PHE A 101 9.06 -4.34 -21.40
N ILE A 102 7.90 -4.92 -21.78
CA ILE A 102 6.92 -5.41 -20.81
C ILE A 102 7.39 -6.73 -20.20
N ASN A 103 8.11 -7.58 -20.94
CA ASN A 103 8.75 -8.77 -20.38
C ASN A 103 9.87 -8.40 -19.37
N ALA A 104 10.60 -7.31 -19.61
CA ALA A 104 11.57 -6.78 -18.65
C ALA A 104 10.87 -6.22 -17.40
N LEU A 105 9.84 -5.36 -17.54
CA LEU A 105 9.04 -4.85 -16.42
C LEU A 105 8.34 -5.97 -15.64
N ALA A 106 7.76 -6.93 -16.36
CA ALA A 106 7.18 -8.13 -15.79
C ALA A 106 8.26 -8.91 -15.04
N SER A 107 9.48 -9.08 -15.55
CA SER A 107 10.55 -9.73 -14.79
C SER A 107 10.86 -9.01 -13.46
N TRP A 108 10.75 -7.68 -13.40
CA TRP A 108 11.02 -6.90 -12.18
C TRP A 108 9.86 -6.85 -11.18
N PHE A 109 8.62 -6.99 -11.64
CA PHE A 109 7.41 -6.88 -10.81
C PHE A 109 6.56 -8.16 -10.76
N SER A 110 7.00 -9.22 -11.44
CA SER A 110 6.34 -10.51 -11.43
C SER A 110 6.73 -11.29 -10.18
N LEU A 111 5.75 -12.01 -9.63
CA LEU A 111 5.89 -13.13 -8.69
C LEU A 111 6.85 -14.27 -9.13
N TYR A 112 7.60 -14.09 -10.22
CA TYR A 112 8.48 -15.09 -10.86
C TYR A 112 9.90 -14.58 -11.18
N GLY A 113 10.19 -13.27 -11.08
CA GLY A 113 11.49 -12.69 -11.42
C GLY A 113 12.12 -11.94 -10.24
N VAL A 114 13.39 -12.26 -9.96
CA VAL A 114 14.32 -11.66 -8.96
C VAL A 114 13.66 -11.09 -7.70
N HIS A 115 13.43 -12.01 -6.76
CA HIS A 115 12.51 -11.95 -5.62
C HIS A 115 12.89 -11.06 -4.43
N ILE A 116 14.04 -10.38 -4.42
CA ILE A 116 14.47 -9.61 -3.24
C ILE A 116 14.04 -8.15 -3.33
N VAL A 117 14.15 -7.53 -4.51
CA VAL A 117 13.85 -6.09 -4.66
C VAL A 117 12.37 -5.83 -4.42
N VAL A 118 11.49 -6.65 -4.98
CA VAL A 118 10.04 -6.55 -4.78
C VAL A 118 9.68 -6.72 -3.31
N VAL A 119 10.21 -7.76 -2.65
CA VAL A 119 9.97 -8.00 -1.21
C VAL A 119 10.48 -6.84 -0.36
N ILE A 120 11.67 -6.28 -0.66
CA ILE A 120 12.18 -5.10 0.04
C ILE A 120 11.26 -3.89 -0.17
N VAL A 121 10.88 -3.60 -1.41
CA VAL A 121 9.97 -2.48 -1.73
C VAL A 121 8.64 -2.65 -1.00
N ASP A 122 8.06 -3.85 -1.01
CA ASP A 122 6.79 -4.09 -0.33
C ASP A 122 6.90 -4.05 1.18
N THR A 123 8.02 -4.47 1.74
CA THR A 123 8.31 -4.34 3.18
C THR A 123 8.43 -2.87 3.57
N ILE A 124 9.10 -2.04 2.74
CA ILE A 124 9.19 -0.60 2.95
C ILE A 124 7.79 0.03 2.88
N LEU A 125 6.98 -0.32 1.88
CA LEU A 125 5.60 0.17 1.75
C LEU A 125 4.72 -0.27 2.92
N LEU A 126 4.91 -1.50 3.41
CA LEU A 126 4.20 -2.02 4.57
C LEU A 126 4.54 -1.21 5.84
N LEU A 127 5.82 -0.88 6.04
CA LEU A 127 6.26 -0.03 7.15
C LEU A 127 5.70 1.39 7.01
N LEU A 128 5.73 1.97 5.80
CA LEU A 128 5.13 3.29 5.55
C LEU A 128 3.63 3.28 5.84
N LEU A 129 2.91 2.24 5.45
CA LEU A 129 1.48 2.07 5.75
C LEU A 129 1.20 1.91 7.24
N LEU A 130 2.07 1.23 7.97
CA LEU A 130 1.96 1.15 9.42
C LEU A 130 2.14 2.53 10.06
N VAL A 131 3.16 3.29 9.62
CA VAL A 131 3.40 4.65 10.09
C VAL A 131 2.22 5.55 9.78
N THR A 132 1.65 5.51 8.57
CA THR A 132 0.46 6.31 8.24
C THR A 132 -0.76 5.89 9.05
N ALA A 133 -0.98 4.59 9.27
CA ALA A 133 -2.06 4.10 10.12
C ALA A 133 -1.93 4.60 11.56
N CYS A 134 -0.72 4.55 12.12
CA CYS A 134 -0.42 5.10 13.44
C CYS A 134 -0.63 6.62 13.48
N LEU A 135 -0.14 7.37 12.49
CA LEU A 135 -0.28 8.82 12.45
C LEU A 135 -1.74 9.26 12.35
N VAL A 136 -2.53 8.61 11.49
CA VAL A 136 -3.96 8.91 11.35
C VAL A 136 -4.71 8.56 12.63
N SER A 137 -4.45 7.38 13.21
CA SER A 137 -5.15 6.93 14.43
C SER A 137 -4.81 7.78 15.66
N ALA A 138 -3.52 8.07 15.86
CA ALA A 138 -3.06 8.93 16.95
C ALA A 138 -3.51 10.39 16.75
N GLY A 139 -3.41 10.92 15.53
CA GLY A 139 -3.86 12.28 15.20
C GLY A 139 -5.36 12.47 15.40
N THR A 140 -6.16 11.47 15.01
CA THR A 140 -7.62 11.47 15.23
C THR A 140 -7.95 11.37 16.72
N SER A 141 -7.24 10.50 17.45
CA SER A 141 -7.42 10.35 18.90
C SER A 141 -7.05 11.63 19.66
N HIS A 142 -5.95 12.28 19.28
CA HIS A 142 -5.52 13.55 19.87
C HIS A 142 -6.58 14.64 19.68
N LEU A 143 -7.02 14.85 18.43
CA LEU A 143 -8.09 15.80 18.10
C LEU A 143 -9.35 15.53 18.92
N CYS A 144 -9.81 14.28 18.93
CA CYS A 144 -11.03 13.91 19.61
C CYS A 144 -10.92 14.05 21.14
N ASN A 145 -9.78 13.73 21.74
CA ASN A 145 -9.56 13.91 23.18
C ASN A 145 -9.43 15.39 23.56
N SER A 146 -8.74 16.20 22.76
CA SER A 146 -8.63 17.64 23.02
C SER A 146 -9.97 18.34 22.92
N MET A 147 -10.81 17.97 21.96
CA MET A 147 -12.06 18.69 21.68
C MET A 147 -13.25 18.19 22.49
N PHE A 148 -13.28 16.89 22.82
CA PHE A 148 -14.45 16.27 23.46
C PHE A 148 -14.12 15.56 24.78
N GLY A 149 -12.86 15.63 25.24
CA GLY A 149 -12.35 14.96 26.44
C GLY A 149 -12.26 13.43 26.32
N ASN A 150 -12.88 12.83 25.28
CA ASN A 150 -12.86 11.40 25.04
C ASN A 150 -13.15 11.08 23.56
N ARG A 151 -12.34 10.19 22.98
CA ARG A 151 -12.51 9.63 21.64
C ARG A 151 -13.92 9.14 21.33
N ASN A 152 -14.58 8.45 22.25
CA ASN A 152 -15.94 7.94 22.00
C ASN A 152 -16.94 9.09 21.81
N LYS A 153 -16.84 10.13 22.64
CA LYS A 153 -17.74 11.30 22.57
C LYS A 153 -17.58 12.06 21.25
N CYS A 154 -16.39 12.04 20.66
CA CYS A 154 -16.11 12.69 19.38
C CYS A 154 -17.06 12.22 18.26
N PHE A 155 -17.33 10.92 18.17
CA PHE A 155 -18.16 10.33 17.12
C PHE A 155 -19.67 10.44 17.37
N PHE A 156 -20.11 10.52 18.63
CA PHE A 156 -21.52 10.59 18.99
C PHE A 156 -22.05 12.02 19.20
N ASN A 157 -21.17 13.01 19.30
CA ASN A 157 -21.58 14.38 19.58
C ASN A 157 -21.94 15.15 18.29
N ASN A 158 -23.15 15.71 18.22
CA ASN A 158 -23.68 16.42 17.05
C ASN A 158 -23.42 17.93 17.09
N PHE A 159 -22.35 18.37 17.75
CA PHE A 159 -21.94 19.78 17.75
C PHE A 159 -20.70 19.96 16.86
N GLY A 160 -20.69 21.07 16.11
CA GLY A 160 -19.49 21.55 15.42
C GLY A 160 -18.42 21.93 16.44
N VAL A 161 -17.17 21.98 15.99
CA VAL A 161 -16.06 22.37 16.86
C VAL A 161 -15.53 23.71 16.41
N ILE A 162 -15.27 24.57 17.40
CA ILE A 162 -14.63 25.86 17.17
C ILE A 162 -13.14 25.61 17.27
N LEU A 163 -12.45 25.70 16.14
CA LEU A 163 -11.01 25.83 16.09
C LEU A 163 -10.66 27.33 16.05
N PRO A 164 -9.43 27.73 16.41
CA PRO A 164 -8.98 29.08 16.14
C PRO A 164 -9.19 29.36 14.64
N ASP A 165 -9.88 30.46 14.38
CA ASP A 165 -10.19 31.04 13.07
C ASP A 165 -11.43 30.53 12.31
N GLU A 166 -11.94 29.31 12.50
CA GLU A 166 -13.10 28.81 11.73
C GLU A 166 -13.99 27.77 12.46
N MET A 167 -15.28 27.71 12.08
CA MET A 167 -16.17 26.60 12.44
C MET A 167 -15.96 25.43 11.48
N VAL A 168 -15.40 24.33 11.98
CA VAL A 168 -15.21 23.12 11.16
C VAL A 168 -16.48 22.27 11.20
N ASN A 169 -17.03 22.01 10.00
CA ASN A 169 -18.27 21.25 9.82
C ASN A 169 -18.12 19.78 10.26
N GLN A 170 -19.17 19.20 10.85
CA GLN A 170 -19.18 17.84 11.40
C GLN A 170 -18.83 16.73 10.39
N SER A 171 -18.85 17.04 9.08
CA SER A 171 -18.35 16.16 8.03
C SER A 171 -16.91 15.67 8.29
N PHE A 172 -16.08 16.46 8.99
CA PHE A 172 -14.72 16.07 9.34
C PHE A 172 -14.67 14.77 10.15
N LYS A 173 -15.62 14.56 11.08
CA LYS A 173 -15.63 13.38 11.95
C LYS A 173 -15.80 12.10 11.15
N LYS A 174 -16.73 12.12 10.19
CA LYS A 174 -16.98 10.99 9.29
C LYS A 174 -15.81 10.77 8.35
N ALA A 175 -15.27 11.85 7.78
CA ALA A 175 -14.12 11.79 6.88
C ALA A 175 -12.88 11.20 7.56
N LEU A 176 -12.53 11.64 8.77
CA LEU A 176 -11.42 11.10 9.56
C LEU A 176 -11.68 9.65 10.00
N ALA A 177 -12.90 9.30 10.42
CA ALA A 177 -13.24 7.92 10.78
C ALA A 177 -13.07 6.96 9.59
N ILE A 178 -13.53 7.38 8.41
CA ILE A 178 -13.42 6.60 7.17
C ILE A 178 -11.95 6.47 6.78
N ALA A 179 -11.17 7.55 6.83
CA ALA A 179 -9.75 7.52 6.51
C ALA A 179 -8.96 6.62 7.49
N GLU A 180 -9.28 6.67 8.78
CA GLU A 180 -8.69 5.81 9.80
C GLU A 180 -9.01 4.32 9.56
N GLY A 181 -10.29 4.00 9.31
CA GLY A 181 -10.68 2.63 8.99
C GLY A 181 -10.03 2.12 7.69
N ALA A 182 -10.01 2.97 6.66
CA ALA A 182 -9.43 2.64 5.36
C ALA A 182 -7.92 2.39 5.45
N VAL A 183 -7.15 3.19 6.20
CA VAL A 183 -5.69 2.99 6.31
C VAL A 183 -5.34 1.71 7.05
N TRP A 184 -6.09 1.33 8.09
CA TRP A 184 -5.89 0.05 8.77
C TRP A 184 -6.26 -1.14 7.88
N LEU A 185 -7.38 -1.05 7.17
CA LEU A 185 -7.81 -2.10 6.25
C LEU A 185 -6.80 -2.26 5.09
N LEU A 186 -6.27 -1.14 4.58
CA LEU A 186 -5.22 -1.13 3.57
C LEU A 186 -3.93 -1.78 4.08
N PHE A 187 -3.51 -1.48 5.32
CA PHE A 187 -2.36 -2.12 5.97
C PHE A 187 -2.54 -3.64 6.09
N VAL A 188 -3.70 -4.10 6.59
CA VAL A 188 -3.97 -5.54 6.75
C VAL A 188 -3.98 -6.26 5.40
N LEU A 189 -4.62 -5.70 4.37
CA LEU A 189 -4.63 -6.29 3.04
C LEU A 189 -3.24 -6.34 2.42
N TRP A 190 -2.46 -5.27 2.56
CA TRP A 190 -1.08 -5.23 2.06
C TRP A 190 -0.19 -6.24 2.80
N LEU A 191 -0.34 -6.34 4.12
CA LEU A 191 0.35 -7.36 4.93
C LEU A 191 0.07 -8.78 4.43
N LEU A 192 -1.19 -9.09 4.13
CA LEU A 192 -1.57 -10.38 3.57
C LEU A 192 -0.89 -10.63 2.22
N VAL A 193 -0.88 -9.63 1.33
CA VAL A 193 -0.18 -9.71 0.03
C VAL A 193 1.31 -10.03 0.22
N VAL A 194 2.00 -9.31 1.11
CA VAL A 194 3.42 -9.55 1.42
C VAL A 194 3.65 -10.95 1.96
N ILE A 195 2.81 -11.42 2.89
CA ILE A 195 2.91 -12.79 3.44
C ILE A 195 2.75 -13.82 2.31
N PHE A 196 1.76 -13.65 1.45
CA PHE A 196 1.55 -14.57 0.31
C PHE A 196 2.75 -14.57 -0.64
N GLU A 197 3.30 -13.41 -0.97
CA GLU A 197 4.48 -13.30 -1.82
C GLU A 197 5.71 -13.98 -1.22
N VAL A 198 5.97 -13.78 0.08
CA VAL A 198 7.08 -14.43 0.80
C VAL A 198 6.88 -15.95 0.85
N VAL A 199 5.68 -16.43 1.13
CA VAL A 199 5.36 -17.88 1.16
C VAL A 199 5.58 -18.51 -0.21
N VAL A 200 5.13 -17.84 -1.28
CA VAL A 200 5.33 -18.32 -2.65
C VAL A 200 6.80 -18.31 -3.04
N ALA A 201 7.54 -17.25 -2.71
CA ALA A 201 8.97 -17.13 -2.98
C ALA A 201 9.78 -18.21 -2.24
N TYR A 202 9.44 -18.49 -0.98
CA TYR A 202 10.05 -19.54 -0.18
C TYR A 202 9.83 -20.92 -0.80
N LYS A 203 8.57 -21.24 -1.17
CA LYS A 203 8.22 -22.53 -1.80
C LYS A 203 8.90 -22.75 -3.15
N LYS A 204 9.03 -21.69 -3.96
CA LYS A 204 9.69 -21.76 -5.29
C LYS A 204 11.21 -21.86 -5.22
N LYS A 205 11.82 -21.78 -4.03
CA LYS A 205 13.28 -21.73 -3.84
C LYS A 205 13.96 -20.67 -4.70
N THR A 206 13.27 -19.56 -5.02
CA THR A 206 13.77 -18.59 -6.00
C THR A 206 14.97 -17.79 -5.52
N TYR A 207 15.38 -17.98 -4.27
CA TYR A 207 16.64 -17.49 -3.71
C TYR A 207 17.87 -18.27 -4.21
N LYS A 208 17.72 -19.52 -4.69
CA LYS A 208 18.82 -20.37 -5.16
C LYS A 208 19.69 -19.74 -6.26
N PRO A 209 19.15 -19.24 -7.38
CA PRO A 209 19.97 -18.65 -8.44
C PRO A 209 20.72 -17.39 -7.98
N LEU A 210 20.17 -16.67 -7.00
CA LEU A 210 20.79 -15.47 -6.43
C LEU A 210 21.92 -15.85 -5.47
N LEU A 211 21.71 -16.86 -4.63
CA LEU A 211 22.73 -17.48 -3.78
C LEU A 211 23.85 -18.09 -4.62
N GLU A 212 23.54 -18.72 -5.76
CA GLU A 212 24.52 -19.26 -6.69
C GLU A 212 25.31 -18.15 -7.39
N ARG A 213 24.68 -17.04 -7.82
CA ARG A 213 25.39 -15.87 -8.36
C ARG A 213 26.28 -15.16 -7.33
N ILE A 214 25.80 -15.02 -6.08
CA ILE A 214 26.61 -14.44 -4.99
C ILE A 214 27.75 -15.39 -4.61
N ARG A 215 27.48 -16.71 -4.60
CA ARG A 215 28.48 -17.74 -4.28
C ARG A 215 29.51 -17.92 -5.38
N GLN A 216 29.26 -17.54 -6.64
CA GLN A 216 30.27 -17.52 -7.71
C GLN A 216 31.20 -16.32 -7.51
N PRO A 217 32.36 -16.48 -6.81
CA PRO A 217 33.25 -15.37 -6.59
C PRO A 217 34.13 -15.25 -7.83
N ILE A 218 34.09 -14.10 -8.51
CA ILE A 218 35.23 -13.50 -9.22
C ILE A 218 36.20 -14.54 -9.84
N ARG A 219 35.71 -15.44 -10.71
CA ARG A 219 36.56 -16.33 -11.52
C ARG A 219 36.98 -15.69 -12.84
N ARG A 220 36.75 -14.38 -12.97
CA ARG A 220 37.16 -13.55 -14.11
C ARG A 220 38.03 -12.40 -13.63
N SER A 221 39.25 -12.73 -13.21
CA SER A 221 40.40 -11.83 -13.31
C SER A 221 41.62 -12.73 -13.51
N LYS A 222 41.86 -13.07 -14.77
CA LYS A 222 43.17 -13.42 -15.30
C LYS A 222 43.33 -12.59 -16.57
#